data_AF-A0A2V8PHZ9-F1
#
_entry.id   AF-A0A2V8PHZ9-F1
#
_cell.length_a   1.000
_cell.length_b   1.000
_cell.length_c   1.000
_cell.angle_alpha   90.00
_cell.angle_beta   90.00
_cell.angle_gamma   90.00
#
_symmetry.space_group_name_H-M   'P 1'
#
loop_
_entity.id
_entity.type
_entity.pdbx_description
1 polymer ?
#
loop_
_entity_poly.entity_id
_entity_poly.type
_entity_poly.pdbx_seq_one_letter_code
_entity_poly.pdbx_strand_id
1 'polypeptide(L)'
;MAIQLKAEKLVLLSDVDGIFLRAGEPQTKLSRLTADEAEALIEKGSASGGMIPKLQSIVELLRRGVKSAHIINGNSRNALLAEVFTDKGTGTMIVA
;
A
#
# COMPACT_ATOMS: atom_id res chain seq x y z
N MET A 1 0.73 -0.15 16.54
CA MET A 1 1.80 -1.14 16.81
C MET A 1 3.05 -0.87 15.98
N ALA A 2 2.96 -0.80 14.65
CA ALA A 2 4.13 -0.55 13.78
C ALA A 2 4.94 0.71 14.15
N ILE A 3 4.25 1.81 14.47
CA ILE A 3 4.86 3.07 14.92
C ILE A 3 5.65 2.86 16.22
N GLN A 4 5.04 2.21 17.21
CA GLN A 4 5.68 1.93 18.50
C GLN A 4 6.91 1.01 18.36
N LEU A 5 6.85 0.06 17.44
CA LEU A 5 7.94 -0.86 17.13
C LEU A 5 9.05 -0.24 16.27
N LYS A 6 8.86 1.01 15.79
CA LYS A 6 9.74 1.65 14.80
C LYS A 6 9.97 0.74 13.59
N ALA A 7 8.88 0.15 13.09
CA ALA A 7 8.95 -0.84 12.03
C ALA A 7 9.55 -0.23 10.75
N GLU A 8 10.43 -0.99 10.11
CA GLU A 8 10.93 -0.66 8.77
C GLU A 8 9.80 -0.75 7.74
N LYS A 9 9.04 -1.85 7.78
CA LYS A 9 7.96 -2.13 6.83
C LYS A 9 6.68 -2.56 7.55
N LEU A 10 5.55 -1.99 7.18
CA LEU A 10 4.23 -2.56 7.44
C LEU A 10 3.76 -3.31 6.19
N VAL A 11 3.29 -4.55 6.33
CA VAL A 11 2.67 -5.31 5.24
C VAL A 11 1.21 -5.58 5.58
N LEU A 12 0.31 -5.14 4.70
CA LEU A 12 -1.12 -5.34 4.77
C LEU A 12 -1.52 -6.41 3.75
N LEU A 13 -1.96 -7.56 4.25
CA LEU A 13 -2.57 -8.60 3.43
C LEU A 13 -4.02 -8.20 3.10
N SER A 14 -4.34 -8.15 1.82
CA SER A 14 -5.69 -7.89 1.30
C SER A 14 -6.11 -9.01 0.34
N ASP A 15 -7.33 -8.90 -0.13
CA ASP A 15 -7.94 -9.62 -1.24
C ASP A 15 -7.73 -8.96 -2.62
N VAL A 16 -7.03 -7.82 -2.68
CA VAL A 16 -6.71 -7.09 -3.91
C VAL A 16 -5.21 -7.09 -4.22
N ASP A 17 -4.85 -7.07 -5.50
CA ASP A 17 -3.45 -7.10 -5.97
C ASP A 17 -2.67 -5.80 -5.77
N GLY A 18 -3.30 -4.75 -5.22
CA GLY A 18 -2.67 -3.46 -4.96
C GLY A 18 -3.66 -2.31 -5.09
N ILE A 19 -3.12 -1.11 -5.30
CA ILE A 19 -3.87 0.12 -5.58
C ILE A 19 -3.89 0.34 -7.10
N PHE A 20 -5.05 0.67 -7.62
CA PHE A 20 -5.29 0.94 -9.04
C PHE A 20 -5.78 2.37 -9.20
N LEU A 21 -5.31 3.09 -10.23
CA LEU A 21 -5.88 4.41 -10.55
C LEU A 21 -7.33 4.30 -11.01
N ARG A 22 -7.69 3.18 -11.66
CA ARG A 22 -9.05 2.88 -12.09
C ARG A 22 -9.42 1.46 -11.69
N ALA A 23 -10.51 1.33 -10.94
CA ALA A 23 -11.01 0.03 -10.52
C ALA A 23 -11.39 -0.82 -11.75
N GLY A 24 -10.98 -2.09 -11.74
CA GLY A 24 -11.24 -3.01 -12.86
C GLY A 24 -10.27 -2.89 -14.04
N GLU A 25 -9.27 -2.00 -13.99
CA GLU A 25 -8.24 -1.84 -15.01
C GLU A 25 -6.86 -2.27 -14.48
N PRO A 26 -6.44 -3.56 -14.66
CA PRO A 26 -5.20 -4.09 -14.09
C PRO A 26 -3.94 -3.33 -14.51
N GLN A 27 -3.94 -2.76 -15.72
CA GLN A 27 -2.86 -1.95 -16.27
C GLN A 27 -2.62 -0.64 -15.49
N THR A 28 -3.58 -0.22 -14.68
CA THR A 28 -3.48 1.00 -13.86
C THR A 28 -2.95 0.74 -12.45
N LYS A 29 -2.45 -0.48 -12.19
CA LYS A 29 -1.85 -0.81 -10.90
C LYS A 29 -0.64 0.08 -10.64
N LEU A 30 -0.65 0.73 -9.49
CA LEU A 30 0.50 1.49 -8.98
C LEU A 30 1.43 0.52 -8.27
N SER A 31 2.67 0.38 -8.75
CA SER A 31 3.68 -0.43 -8.03
C SER A 31 4.23 0.31 -6.81
N ARG A 32 4.30 1.65 -6.89
CA ARG A 32 4.83 2.52 -5.84
C ARG A 32 4.14 3.87 -5.83
N LEU A 33 3.99 4.46 -4.66
CA LEU A 33 3.57 5.85 -4.46
C LEU A 33 4.18 6.44 -3.17
N THR A 34 4.20 7.76 -3.06
CA THR A 34 4.53 8.49 -1.83
C THR A 34 3.30 8.69 -0.95
N ALA A 35 3.51 9.09 0.31
CA ALA A 35 2.44 9.46 1.22
C ALA A 35 1.60 10.63 0.67
N ASP A 36 2.24 11.62 0.03
CA ASP A 36 1.56 12.76 -0.57
C ASP A 36 0.74 12.36 -1.80
N GLU A 37 1.26 11.45 -2.63
CA GLU A 37 0.50 10.88 -3.75
C GLU A 37 -0.70 10.08 -3.26
N ALA A 38 -0.55 9.32 -2.15
CA ALA A 38 -1.65 8.60 -1.52
C ALA A 38 -2.73 9.55 -1.00
N GLU A 39 -2.35 10.66 -0.37
CA GLU A 39 -3.27 11.69 0.10
C GLU A 39 -4.00 12.35 -1.08
N ALA A 40 -3.28 12.70 -2.15
CA ALA A 40 -3.88 13.24 -3.36
C ALA A 40 -4.89 12.30 -4.03
N LEU A 41 -4.66 10.97 -3.98
CA LEU A 41 -5.64 9.98 -4.47
C LEU A 41 -6.93 9.97 -3.66
N ILE A 42 -6.84 10.22 -2.35
CA ILE A 42 -8.03 10.37 -1.48
C ILE A 42 -8.76 11.66 -1.84
N GLU A 43 -8.05 12.79 -1.92
CA GLU A 43 -8.64 14.11 -2.17
C GLU A 43 -9.30 14.21 -3.55
N LYS A 44 -8.69 13.61 -4.58
CA LYS A 44 -9.24 13.57 -5.94
C LYS A 44 -10.41 12.59 -6.11
N GLY A 45 -10.81 11.88 -5.04
CA GLY A 45 -11.87 10.87 -5.09
C GLY A 45 -11.52 9.64 -5.93
N SER A 46 -10.23 9.41 -6.20
CA SER A 46 -9.77 8.24 -6.96
C SER A 46 -9.74 6.98 -6.08
N ALA A 47 -9.56 7.13 -4.77
CA ALA A 47 -9.75 6.07 -3.78
C ALA A 47 -11.23 5.98 -3.37
N SER A 48 -11.76 4.76 -3.26
CA SER A 48 -13.17 4.53 -2.90
C SER A 48 -13.35 3.42 -1.86
N GLY A 49 -14.50 3.42 -1.19
CA GLY A 49 -14.91 2.40 -0.22
C GLY A 49 -13.88 2.20 0.90
N GLY A 50 -13.57 0.93 1.20
CA GLY A 50 -12.60 0.56 2.23
C GLY A 50 -11.14 0.95 1.93
N MET A 51 -10.81 1.42 0.73
CA MET A 51 -9.45 1.88 0.40
C MET A 51 -9.12 3.22 1.06
N ILE A 52 -10.11 4.10 1.23
CA ILE A 52 -9.92 5.41 1.86
C ILE A 52 -9.36 5.28 3.29
N PRO A 53 -10.01 4.54 4.22
CA PRO A 53 -9.49 4.41 5.58
C PRO A 53 -8.14 3.66 5.64
N LYS A 54 -7.88 2.74 4.69
CA LYS A 54 -6.57 2.07 4.58
C LYS A 54 -5.47 3.07 4.24
N LEU A 55 -5.68 3.88 3.21
CA LEU A 55 -4.72 4.90 2.79
C LEU A 55 -4.50 5.95 3.88
N GLN A 56 -5.56 6.45 4.51
CA GLN A 56 -5.44 7.42 5.61
C GLN A 56 -4.57 6.88 6.76
N SER A 57 -4.81 5.63 7.18
CA SER A 57 -4.01 4.99 8.23
C SER A 57 -2.54 4.84 7.82
N ILE A 58 -2.29 4.51 6.55
CA ILE A 58 -0.94 4.39 6.00
C ILE A 58 -0.22 5.74 5.92
N VAL A 59 -0.90 6.79 5.47
CA VAL A 59 -0.34 8.14 5.44
C VAL A 59 0.05 8.57 6.86
N GLU A 60 -0.83 8.33 7.85
CA GLU A 60 -0.54 8.65 9.25
C GLU A 60 0.69 7.89 9.78
N LEU A 61 0.77 6.58 9.55
CA LEU A 61 1.88 5.78 10.10
C LEU A 61 3.24 6.12 9.47
N LEU A 62 3.26 6.46 8.18
CA LEU A 62 4.45 6.90 7.48
C LEU A 62 4.93 8.25 8.01
N ARG A 63 4.00 9.21 8.16
CA ARG A 63 4.28 10.52 8.80
C ARG A 63 4.78 10.39 10.24
N ARG A 64 4.47 9.27 10.90
CA ARG A 64 4.90 8.96 12.27
C ARG A 64 6.16 8.08 12.36
N GLY A 65 6.87 7.89 11.24
CA GLY A 65 8.24 7.38 11.23
C GLY A 65 8.43 5.93 10.80
N VAL A 66 7.37 5.23 10.39
CA VAL A 66 7.51 3.94 9.68
C VAL A 66 8.01 4.21 8.26
N LYS A 67 8.95 3.40 7.74
CA LYS A 67 9.64 3.72 6.48
C LYS A 67 8.83 3.40 5.23
N SER A 68 8.12 2.27 5.23
CA SER A 68 7.21 1.92 4.14
C SER A 68 6.01 1.10 4.62
N ALA A 69 4.95 1.16 3.82
CA ALA A 69 3.82 0.27 3.91
C ALA A 69 3.62 -0.45 2.58
N HIS A 70 3.10 -1.67 2.61
CA HIS A 70 2.90 -2.52 1.44
C HIS A 70 1.49 -3.08 1.49
N ILE A 71 0.73 -2.95 0.40
CA ILE A 71 -0.58 -3.61 0.24
C ILE A 71 -0.38 -4.74 -0.77
N ILE A 72 -0.58 -5.98 -0.34
CA ILE A 72 -0.38 -7.18 -1.18
C ILE A 72 -1.58 -8.12 -1.12
N ASN A 73 -1.79 -8.90 -2.18
CA ASN A 73 -2.82 -9.94 -2.19
C ASN A 73 -2.35 -11.18 -1.42
N GLY A 74 -2.99 -11.46 -0.28
CA GLY A 74 -2.66 -12.61 0.57
C GLY A 74 -3.08 -13.96 -0.02
N ASN A 75 -3.94 -13.99 -1.03
CA ASN A 75 -4.35 -15.22 -1.71
C ASN A 75 -3.30 -15.73 -2.71
N SER A 76 -2.33 -14.89 -3.07
CA SER A 76 -1.22 -15.27 -3.92
C SER A 76 -0.24 -16.17 -3.17
N ARG A 77 0.18 -17.26 -3.81
CA ARG A 77 1.17 -18.19 -3.23
C ARG A 77 2.46 -17.42 -2.90
N ASN A 78 2.93 -17.57 -1.66
CA ASN A 78 4.15 -16.95 -1.16
C ASN A 78 4.17 -15.41 -1.27
N ALA A 79 3.01 -14.74 -1.23
CA ALA A 79 2.89 -13.29 -1.43
C ALA A 79 3.86 -12.47 -0.57
N LEU A 80 4.00 -12.80 0.72
CA LEU A 80 4.91 -12.10 1.62
C LEU A 80 6.39 -12.25 1.20
N LEU A 81 6.81 -13.47 0.83
CA LEU A 81 8.19 -13.72 0.40
C LEU A 81 8.47 -13.01 -0.93
N ALA A 82 7.52 -13.07 -1.87
CA ALA A 82 7.65 -12.39 -3.15
C ALA A 82 7.75 -10.87 -2.97
N GLU A 83 6.97 -10.28 -2.05
CA GLU A 83 7.05 -8.85 -1.76
C GLU A 83 8.38 -8.44 -1.11
N VAL A 84 8.93 -9.27 -0.22
CA VAL A 84 10.13 -8.92 0.56
C VAL A 84 11.42 -9.22 -0.21
N PHE A 85 11.45 -10.28 -1.02
CA PHE A 85 12.66 -10.81 -1.65
C PHE A 85 12.73 -10.61 -3.17
N THR A 86 11.83 -9.83 -3.76
CA THR A 86 11.90 -9.50 -5.20
C THR A 86 11.78 -7.99 -5.44
N ASP A 87 12.53 -7.48 -6.42
CA ASP A 87 12.54 -6.05 -6.75
C ASP A 87 11.23 -5.59 -7.40
N LYS A 88 10.52 -6.50 -8.06
CA LYS A 88 9.26 -6.18 -8.73
C LYS A 88 8.13 -5.94 -7.72
N GLY A 89 8.19 -6.60 -6.56
CA GLY A 89 7.06 -6.71 -5.64
C GLY A 89 5.83 -7.37 -6.28
N THR A 90 4.85 -7.71 -5.47
CA THR A 90 3.57 -8.25 -5.95
C THR A 90 2.44 -7.25 -5.84
N GLY A 91 2.53 -6.32 -4.88
CA GLY A 91 1.49 -5.35 -4.58
C GLY A 91 1.88 -3.92 -4.89
N THR A 92 1.49 -3.03 -3.98
CA THR A 92 1.77 -1.60 -4.02
C THR A 92 2.53 -1.17 -2.78
N MET A 93 3.69 -0.54 -2.99
CA MET A 93 4.50 0.05 -1.92
C MET A 93 4.18 1.53 -1.75
N ILE A 94 3.98 1.97 -0.51
CA ILE A 94 3.79 3.37 -0.14
C ILE A 94 4.96 3.77 0.75
N VAL A 95 5.67 4.82 0.38
CA VAL A 95 6.82 5.36 1.13
C VAL A 95 6.49 6.71 1.74
N ALA A 96 7.18 7.03 2.84
CA ALA A 96 7.11 8.35 3.45
C ALA A 96 7.47 9.47 2.47
#